data_AF-A0A7S2MAQ1-F1
#
_entry.id   AF-A0A7S2MAQ1-F1
#
_cell.length_a   1.000
_cell.length_b   1.000
_cell.length_c   1.000
_cell.angle_alpha   90.00
_cell.angle_beta   90.00
_cell.angle_gamma   90.00
#
_symmetry.space_group_name_H-M   'P 1'
#
loop_
_entity.id
_entity.type
_entity.pdbx_description
1 polymer ?
#
loop_
_entity_poly.entity_id
_entity_poly.type
_entity_poly.pdbx_seq_one_letter_code
_entity_poly.pdbx_strand_id
1 'polypeptide(L)'
;VRMKLPPLTPWARPDFSLGQAVPVLRTTPPTSSCYSHVERLRRREERTEQQWQQEQRTRRRLWRGPAEELKRRLDEFMGDKEGCQSMWIEIASKPSTRRWSWSHRCLKGLVEVEEPSGEVFLRGSLENQVLLLDLVRQCTEEWQGPIPRLKGKVKGRVKGRVKGTGKDKCKGKSKGKGKGKETSK
;
A
#
# COMPACT_ATOMS: atom_id res chain seq x y z
N VAL A 1 -37.80 3.70 -33.79
CA VAL A 1 -36.79 4.79 -33.97
C VAL A 1 -35.40 4.19 -33.78
N ARG A 2 -34.59 4.05 -34.83
CA ARG A 2 -33.20 3.55 -34.71
C ARG A 2 -32.31 4.66 -34.16
N MET A 3 -31.90 4.54 -32.90
CA MET A 3 -30.95 5.44 -32.26
C MET A 3 -29.57 5.26 -32.93
N LYS A 4 -29.07 6.29 -33.63
CA LYS A 4 -27.69 6.34 -34.11
C LYS A 4 -26.79 6.63 -32.91
N LEU A 5 -25.91 5.70 -32.57
CA LEU A 5 -24.87 5.92 -31.56
C LEU A 5 -23.84 6.92 -32.11
N PRO A 6 -23.33 7.85 -31.27
CA PRO A 6 -22.30 8.79 -31.68
C PRO A 6 -20.98 8.04 -31.98
N PRO A 7 -20.17 8.55 -32.92
CA PRO A 7 -18.89 7.95 -33.26
C PRO A 7 -17.96 7.95 -32.05
N LEU A 8 -17.31 6.81 -31.81
CA LEU A 8 -16.31 6.67 -30.75
C LEU A 8 -15.13 7.62 -31.03
N THR A 9 -14.92 8.57 -30.14
CA THR A 9 -13.74 9.45 -30.17
C THR A 9 -12.47 8.60 -30.08
N PRO A 10 -11.51 8.74 -31.00
CA PRO A 10 -10.25 8.02 -30.92
C PRO A 10 -9.49 8.45 -29.67
N TRP A 11 -9.03 7.47 -28.89
CA TRP A 11 -8.21 7.69 -27.71
C TRP A 11 -6.89 8.34 -28.13
N ALA A 12 -6.74 9.64 -27.84
CA ALA A 12 -5.49 10.35 -28.04
C ALA A 12 -4.42 9.71 -27.15
N ARG A 13 -3.34 9.22 -27.76
CA ARG A 13 -2.17 8.74 -27.01
C ARG A 13 -1.56 9.94 -26.27
N PRO A 14 -1.24 9.82 -24.98
CA PRO A 14 -0.48 10.85 -24.28
C PRO A 14 0.83 11.09 -25.04
N ASP A 15 1.04 12.34 -25.42
CA ASP A 15 2.22 12.79 -26.14
C ASP A 15 3.41 12.75 -25.17
N PHE A 16 4.19 11.68 -25.23
CA PHE A 16 5.47 11.55 -24.52
C PHE A 16 6.56 12.33 -25.26
N SER A 17 6.31 13.61 -25.54
CA SER A 17 7.32 14.50 -26.10
C SER A 17 8.45 14.64 -25.08
N LEU A 18 9.56 14.00 -25.47
CA LEU A 18 10.86 14.02 -24.82
C LEU A 18 11.30 15.43 -24.43
N GLY A 19 11.73 15.57 -23.19
CA GLY A 19 12.98 16.28 -22.91
C GLY A 19 12.88 17.77 -22.59
N GLN A 20 12.14 18.15 -21.55
CA GLN A 20 12.61 19.28 -20.73
C GLN A 20 13.60 18.72 -19.70
N ALA A 21 14.88 19.05 -19.88
CA ALA A 21 15.93 18.75 -18.91
C ALA A 21 15.63 19.47 -17.60
N VAL A 22 15.03 18.77 -16.65
CA VAL A 22 14.86 19.24 -15.28
C VAL A 22 16.27 19.46 -14.72
N PRO A 23 16.61 20.65 -14.20
CA PRO A 23 17.93 20.90 -13.63
C PRO A 23 18.17 19.89 -12.52
N VAL A 24 19.23 19.09 -12.69
CA VAL A 24 19.70 18.12 -11.71
C VAL A 24 20.16 18.91 -10.50
N LEU A 25 19.25 19.10 -9.54
CA LEU A 25 19.58 19.59 -8.21
C LEU A 25 20.65 18.67 -7.66
N ARG A 26 21.87 19.19 -7.56
CA ARG A 26 23.02 18.52 -6.94
C ARG A 26 22.65 18.22 -5.49
N THR A 27 22.11 17.03 -5.26
CA THR A 27 21.89 16.48 -3.93
C THR A 27 23.25 16.38 -3.26
N THR A 28 23.45 17.19 -2.22
CA THR A 28 24.60 17.05 -1.33
C THR A 28 24.65 15.59 -0.85
N PRO A 29 25.84 14.96 -0.82
CA PRO A 29 25.95 13.58 -0.40
C PRO A 29 25.36 13.45 1.00
N PRO A 30 24.51 12.45 1.27
CA PRO A 30 23.91 12.28 2.58
C PRO A 30 25.05 12.18 3.59
N THR A 31 25.03 13.10 4.56
CA THR A 31 25.97 13.14 5.69
C THR A 31 26.08 11.72 6.24
N SER A 32 27.27 11.13 6.13
CA SER A 32 27.59 9.75 6.51
C SER A 32 27.08 9.49 7.93
N SER A 33 25.87 8.93 8.03
CA SER A 33 25.27 8.72 9.33
C SER A 33 26.00 7.56 9.98
N CYS A 34 26.73 7.84 11.05
CA CYS A 34 27.52 6.93 11.87
C CYS A 34 26.70 5.88 12.64
N TYR A 35 25.48 5.56 12.18
CA TYR A 35 24.62 4.58 12.82
C TYR A 35 25.07 3.15 12.53
N SER A 36 25.07 2.34 13.58
CA SER A 36 25.25 0.90 13.45
C SER A 36 24.17 0.29 12.53
N HIS A 37 24.47 -0.86 11.91
CA HIS A 37 23.48 -1.58 11.10
C HIS A 37 22.21 -1.90 11.88
N VAL A 38 22.34 -2.19 13.18
CA VAL A 38 21.22 -2.47 14.09
C VAL A 38 20.31 -1.25 14.24
N GLU A 39 20.87 -0.06 14.45
CA GLU A 39 20.09 1.19 14.54
C GLU A 39 19.38 1.52 13.22
N ARG A 40 20.01 1.25 12.08
CA ARG A 40 19.37 1.44 10.75
C ARG A 40 18.17 0.53 10.56
N LEU A 41 18.25 -0.74 11.00
CA LEU A 41 17.12 -1.66 10.96
C LEU A 41 16.00 -1.21 11.88
N ARG A 42 16.31 -0.86 13.13
CA ARG A 42 15.33 -0.38 14.10
C ARG A 42 14.58 0.84 13.60
N ARG A 43 15.27 1.85 13.03
CA ARG A 43 14.62 3.03 12.43
C ARG A 43 13.73 2.69 11.25
N ARG A 44 14.12 1.72 10.42
CA ARG A 44 13.28 1.27 9.30
C ARG A 44 12.01 0.57 9.80
N GLU A 45 12.12 -0.25 10.83
CA GLU A 45 10.99 -0.89 11.51
C GLU A 45 10.06 0.15 12.13
N GLU A 46 10.60 1.12 12.89
CA GLU A 46 9.84 2.20 13.53
C GLU A 46 9.07 3.05 12.48
N ARG A 47 9.72 3.42 11.36
CA ARG A 47 9.05 4.14 10.27
C ARG A 47 7.94 3.32 9.63
N THR A 48 8.19 2.03 9.42
CA THR A 48 7.18 1.12 8.84
C THR A 48 5.98 0.97 9.78
N GLU A 49 6.23 0.87 11.09
CA GLU A 49 5.18 0.78 12.09
C GLU A 49 4.40 2.08 12.23
N GLN A 50 5.06 3.23 12.23
CA GLN A 50 4.40 4.54 12.22
C GLN A 50 3.54 4.74 10.97
N GLN A 51 4.09 4.41 9.80
CA GLN A 51 3.36 4.50 8.53
C GLN A 51 2.14 3.57 8.52
N TRP A 52 2.30 2.34 9.01
CA TRP A 52 1.21 1.40 9.18
C TRP A 52 0.13 1.92 10.12
N GLN A 53 0.51 2.45 11.29
CA GLN A 53 -0.44 3.01 12.25
C GLN A 53 -1.21 4.19 11.64
N GLN A 54 -0.52 5.10 10.96
CA GLN A 54 -1.14 6.23 10.29
C GLN A 54 -2.09 5.78 9.18
N GLU A 55 -1.68 4.81 8.37
CA GLU A 55 -2.51 4.20 7.32
C GLU A 55 -3.76 3.55 7.90
N GLN A 56 -3.63 2.79 9.00
CA GLN A 56 -4.76 2.16 9.67
C GLN A 56 -5.72 3.19 10.27
N ARG A 57 -5.22 4.26 10.89
CA ARG A 57 -6.08 5.35 11.40
C ARG A 57 -6.83 6.07 10.28
N THR A 58 -6.14 6.31 9.17
CA THR A 58 -6.74 7.00 8.02
C THR A 58 -7.86 6.17 7.39
N ARG A 59 -7.68 4.83 7.35
CA ARG A 59 -8.62 3.90 6.72
C ARG A 59 -9.77 3.45 7.62
N ARG A 60 -9.55 3.39 8.94
CA ARG A 60 -10.55 2.94 9.91
C ARG A 60 -11.46 4.09 10.30
N ARG A 61 -12.77 3.85 10.23
CA ARG A 61 -13.79 4.83 10.58
C ARG A 61 -14.74 4.26 11.61
N LEU A 62 -15.33 5.15 12.39
CA LEU A 62 -16.31 4.84 13.42
C LEU A 62 -17.66 5.44 13.05
N TRP A 63 -18.70 4.62 13.09
CA TRP A 63 -20.09 5.02 12.98
C TRP A 63 -20.78 4.81 14.33
N ARG A 64 -21.41 5.86 14.87
CA ARG A 64 -22.08 5.79 16.19
C ARG A 64 -23.58 5.47 16.12
N GLY A 65 -24.18 5.60 14.94
CA GLY A 65 -25.60 5.39 14.74
C GLY A 65 -25.96 3.92 14.46
N PRO A 66 -27.25 3.64 14.22
CA PRO A 66 -27.68 2.35 13.70
C PRO A 66 -27.18 2.17 12.25
N ALA A 67 -26.96 0.93 11.84
CA ALA A 67 -26.43 0.62 10.52
C ALA A 67 -27.38 1.05 9.38
N GLU A 68 -28.70 1.04 9.61
CA GLU A 68 -29.70 1.53 8.65
C GLU A 68 -29.59 3.03 8.37
N GLU A 69 -29.24 3.83 9.38
CA GLU A 69 -29.01 5.26 9.19
C GLU A 69 -27.75 5.50 8.35
N LEU A 70 -26.71 4.68 8.55
CA LEU A 70 -25.52 4.73 7.70
C LEU A 70 -25.90 4.47 6.24
N LYS A 71 -26.67 3.40 5.97
CA LYS A 71 -27.17 3.09 4.61
C LYS A 71 -27.86 4.31 4.00
N ARG A 72 -28.84 4.90 4.71
CA ARG A 72 -29.59 6.06 4.21
C ARG A 72 -28.68 7.23 3.83
N ARG A 73 -27.66 7.52 4.63
CA ARG A 73 -26.69 8.59 4.32
C ARG A 73 -25.84 8.26 3.11
N LEU A 74 -25.34 7.03 2.99
CA LEU A 74 -24.54 6.59 1.83
C LEU A 74 -25.37 6.70 0.54
N ASP A 75 -26.62 6.26 0.59
CA ASP A 75 -27.57 6.33 -0.52
C ASP A 75 -27.87 7.79 -0.91
N GLU A 76 -28.09 8.66 0.07
CA GLU A 76 -28.27 10.10 -0.17
C GLU A 76 -27.05 10.75 -0.83
N PHE A 77 -25.83 10.42 -0.38
CA PHE A 77 -24.59 10.91 -1.02
C PHE A 77 -24.41 10.42 -2.45
N MET A 78 -24.93 9.24 -2.78
CA MET A 78 -24.94 8.70 -4.14
C MET A 78 -26.09 9.25 -4.99
N GLY A 79 -26.98 10.08 -4.43
CA GLY A 79 -28.17 10.58 -5.10
C GLY A 79 -29.27 9.52 -5.28
N ASP A 80 -29.19 8.40 -4.56
CA ASP A 80 -30.11 7.27 -4.61
C ASP A 80 -31.03 7.26 -3.39
N LYS A 81 -31.87 8.29 -3.20
CA LYS A 81 -32.71 8.44 -2.00
C LYS A 81 -33.64 7.26 -1.73
N GLU A 82 -34.06 6.55 -2.78
CA GLU A 82 -34.93 5.38 -2.69
C GLU A 82 -34.13 4.08 -2.42
N GLY A 83 -32.80 4.12 -2.55
CA GLY A 83 -31.91 3.00 -2.31
C GLY A 83 -32.01 1.90 -3.37
N CYS A 84 -32.55 2.19 -4.56
CA CYS A 84 -32.81 1.21 -5.61
C CYS A 84 -31.53 0.70 -6.30
N GLN A 85 -30.43 1.46 -6.22
CA GLN A 85 -29.13 1.11 -6.78
C GLN A 85 -28.17 0.53 -5.73
N SER A 86 -28.52 0.68 -4.46
CA SER A 86 -27.82 0.09 -3.32
C SER A 86 -28.32 -1.32 -3.01
N MET A 87 -27.44 -2.17 -2.47
CA MET A 87 -27.83 -3.41 -1.80
C MET A 87 -27.32 -3.37 -0.36
N TRP A 88 -28.17 -3.80 0.56
CA TRP A 88 -27.88 -3.87 1.98
C TRP A 88 -28.15 -5.26 2.51
N ILE A 89 -27.09 -5.96 2.89
CA ILE A 89 -27.12 -7.39 3.20
C ILE A 89 -26.50 -7.61 4.58
N GLU A 90 -27.18 -8.36 5.43
CA GLU A 90 -26.62 -8.85 6.69
C GLU A 90 -25.66 -10.02 6.40
N ILE A 91 -24.42 -9.92 6.89
CA ILE A 91 -23.39 -10.95 6.78
C ILE A 91 -23.31 -11.68 8.13
N ALA A 92 -23.20 -13.01 8.07
CA ALA A 92 -22.95 -13.83 9.25
C ALA A 92 -21.68 -13.37 10.00
N SER A 93 -21.85 -13.02 11.27
CA SER A 93 -20.79 -12.61 12.19
C SER A 93 -20.83 -13.43 13.48
N LYS A 94 -20.03 -13.05 14.48
CA LYS A 94 -20.01 -13.72 15.77
C LYS A 94 -21.38 -13.58 16.44
N PRO A 95 -21.79 -14.51 17.33
CA PRO A 95 -23.14 -14.50 17.92
C PRO A 95 -23.52 -13.22 18.68
N SER A 96 -22.54 -12.39 19.06
CA SER A 96 -22.75 -11.12 19.77
C SER A 96 -22.63 -9.88 18.87
N THR A 97 -22.27 -10.05 17.60
CA THR A 97 -22.08 -8.93 16.68
C THR A 97 -22.92 -9.14 15.44
N ARG A 98 -23.45 -8.07 14.88
CA ARG A 98 -24.11 -8.08 13.57
C ARG A 98 -23.23 -7.33 12.60
N ARG A 99 -23.08 -7.85 11.40
CA ARG A 99 -22.32 -7.18 10.35
C ARG A 99 -23.21 -6.94 9.16
N TRP A 100 -23.25 -5.71 8.71
CA TRP A 100 -23.98 -5.31 7.52
C TRP A 100 -23.01 -4.96 6.40
N SER A 101 -23.44 -5.15 5.17
CA SER A 101 -22.66 -4.86 3.97
C SER A 101 -23.47 -4.05 2.99
N TRP A 102 -22.95 -2.88 2.66
CA TRP A 102 -23.47 -2.00 1.64
C TRP A 102 -22.64 -2.12 0.37
N SER A 103 -23.33 -2.24 -0.75
CA SER A 103 -22.73 -2.10 -2.08
C SER A 103 -23.63 -1.23 -2.95
N HIS A 104 -23.05 -0.58 -3.95
CA HIS A 104 -23.77 0.29 -4.87
C HIS A 104 -23.39 -0.06 -6.31
N ARG A 105 -24.36 -0.07 -7.23
CA ARG A 105 -24.17 -0.49 -8.62
C ARG A 105 -23.05 0.24 -9.36
N CYS A 106 -22.86 1.53 -9.05
CA CYS A 106 -21.86 2.39 -9.68
C CYS A 106 -20.46 2.31 -9.03
N LEU A 107 -20.32 1.65 -7.88
CA LEU A 107 -19.06 1.58 -7.14
C LEU A 107 -18.56 0.14 -7.07
N LYS A 108 -17.27 -0.05 -7.31
CA LYS A 108 -16.63 -1.38 -7.22
C LYS A 108 -16.07 -1.60 -5.82
N GLY A 109 -16.89 -2.03 -4.89
CA GLY A 109 -16.44 -2.35 -3.52
C GLY A 109 -17.60 -2.47 -2.57
N LEU A 110 -17.29 -2.72 -1.30
CA LEU A 110 -18.28 -2.86 -0.23
C LEU A 110 -17.87 -2.05 0.99
N VAL A 111 -18.87 -1.50 1.67
CA VAL A 111 -18.73 -0.89 3.00
C VAL A 111 -19.39 -1.82 3.98
N GLU A 112 -18.59 -2.44 4.86
CA GLU A 112 -19.10 -3.27 5.95
C GLU A 112 -19.17 -2.44 7.23
N VAL A 113 -20.21 -2.61 8.04
CA VAL A 113 -20.32 -2.01 9.38
C VAL A 113 -20.64 -3.10 10.40
N GLU A 114 -19.95 -3.07 11.54
CA GLU A 114 -20.15 -4.03 12.63
C GLU A 114 -20.85 -3.38 13.84
N GLU A 115 -22.01 -3.88 14.22
CA GLU A 115 -22.74 -3.49 15.43
C GLU A 115 -22.48 -4.51 16.56
N PRO A 116 -22.32 -4.07 17.83
CA PRO A 116 -22.45 -2.70 18.34
C PRO A 116 -21.15 -1.88 18.27
N SER A 117 -20.07 -2.42 17.67
CA SER A 117 -18.77 -1.76 17.65
C SER A 117 -18.76 -0.42 16.91
N GLY A 118 -19.61 -0.27 15.89
CA GLY A 118 -19.59 0.87 14.97
C GLY A 118 -18.39 0.87 14.02
N GLU A 119 -17.58 -0.19 13.97
CA GLU A 119 -16.38 -0.23 13.12
C GLU A 119 -16.79 -0.39 11.65
N VAL A 120 -16.29 0.52 10.81
CA VAL A 120 -16.55 0.50 9.36
C VAL A 120 -15.33 -0.04 8.62
N PHE A 121 -15.54 -1.05 7.79
CA PHE A 121 -14.52 -1.68 6.96
C PHE A 121 -14.79 -1.45 5.48
N LEU A 122 -13.73 -1.15 4.73
CA LEU A 122 -13.81 -0.93 3.28
C LEU A 122 -13.19 -2.11 2.53
N ARG A 123 -13.97 -2.78 1.68
CA ARG A 123 -13.51 -3.86 0.81
C ARG A 123 -13.44 -3.39 -0.63
N GLY A 124 -12.38 -3.78 -1.35
CA GLY A 124 -12.23 -3.47 -2.77
C GLY A 124 -10.76 -3.40 -3.18
N SER A 125 -10.54 -2.95 -4.42
CA SER A 125 -9.20 -2.53 -4.87
C SER A 125 -8.75 -1.27 -4.09
N LEU A 126 -7.44 -0.98 -4.10
CA LEU A 126 -6.90 0.20 -3.41
C LEU A 126 -7.55 1.51 -3.91
N GLU A 127 -7.71 1.64 -5.22
CA GLU A 127 -8.36 2.81 -5.85
C GLU A 127 -9.81 2.98 -5.36
N ASN A 128 -10.56 1.89 -5.32
CA ASN A 128 -11.95 1.94 -4.87
C ASN A 128 -12.06 2.17 -3.38
N GLN A 129 -11.12 1.67 -2.58
CA GLN A 129 -11.06 1.95 -1.14
C GLN A 129 -10.84 3.43 -0.87
N VAL A 130 -10.04 4.14 -1.67
CA VAL A 130 -9.85 5.59 -1.53
C VAL A 130 -11.16 6.33 -1.81
N LEU A 131 -11.86 6.00 -2.90
CA LEU A 131 -13.15 6.61 -3.23
C LEU A 131 -14.22 6.34 -2.16
N LEU A 132 -14.32 5.09 -1.69
CA LEU A 132 -15.24 4.71 -0.62
C LEU A 132 -14.89 5.41 0.70
N LEU A 133 -13.60 5.60 0.98
CA LEU A 133 -13.17 6.31 2.18
C LEU A 133 -13.59 7.77 2.15
N ASP A 134 -13.45 8.46 1.02
CA ASP A 134 -13.87 9.86 0.87
C ASP A 134 -15.38 10.02 1.05
N LEU A 135 -16.16 9.06 0.56
CA LEU A 135 -17.61 9.03 0.75
C LEU A 135 -17.99 8.78 2.23
N VAL A 136 -17.41 7.75 2.84
CA VAL A 136 -17.69 7.35 4.23
C VAL A 136 -17.20 8.42 5.22
N ARG A 137 -16.14 9.16 4.91
CA ARG A 137 -15.61 10.23 5.77
C ARG A 137 -16.60 11.37 5.99
N GLN A 138 -17.57 11.57 5.11
CA GLN A 138 -18.58 12.62 5.25
C GLN A 138 -19.63 12.29 6.33
N CYS A 139 -19.83 11.00 6.63
CA CYS A 139 -20.78 10.56 7.65
C CYS A 139 -20.12 9.94 8.89
N THR A 140 -18.84 9.61 8.88
CA THR A 140 -18.19 8.86 9.98
C THR A 140 -17.12 9.65 10.70
N GLU A 141 -16.83 9.23 11.93
CA GLU A 141 -15.76 9.75 12.76
C GLU A 141 -14.45 8.98 12.55
N GLU A 142 -13.33 9.58 12.95
CA GLU A 142 -12.04 8.89 12.96
C GLU A 142 -12.01 7.81 14.05
N TRP A 143 -11.51 6.62 13.70
CA TRP A 143 -11.37 5.56 14.69
C TRP A 143 -10.25 5.87 15.68
N GLN A 144 -10.59 5.99 16.97
CA GLN A 144 -9.63 6.20 18.06
C GLN A 144 -9.28 4.93 18.85
N GLY A 145 -9.86 3.78 18.49
CA GLY A 145 -9.63 2.52 19.20
C GLY A 145 -8.28 1.87 18.89
N PRO A 146 -8.03 0.67 19.45
CA PRO A 146 -6.77 -0.05 19.26
C PRO A 146 -6.55 -0.39 17.78
N ILE A 147 -5.32 -0.17 17.30
CA ILE A 147 -4.91 -0.52 15.95
C ILE A 147 -4.34 -1.95 15.98
N PRO A 148 -4.76 -2.85 15.07
CA PRO A 148 -4.16 -4.17 14.99
C PRO A 148 -2.65 -4.06 14.76
N ARG A 149 -1.89 -4.79 15.59
CA ARG A 149 -0.43 -4.89 15.42
C ARG A 149 -0.12 -5.48 14.05
N LEU A 150 0.88 -4.92 13.38
CA LEU A 150 1.37 -5.44 12.10
C LEU A 150 1.77 -6.92 12.30
N LYS A 151 0.97 -7.85 11.74
CA LYS A 151 1.26 -9.29 11.80
C LYS A 151 2.38 -9.57 10.81
N GLY A 152 3.46 -10.16 11.32
CA GLY A 152 4.69 -10.29 10.57
C GLY A 152 5.61 -9.12 10.88
N LYS A 153 6.24 -9.16 12.07
CA LYS A 153 7.59 -8.61 12.17
C LYS A 153 8.32 -9.15 10.95
N VAL A 154 8.87 -8.28 10.12
CA VAL A 154 9.93 -8.66 9.19
C VAL A 154 11.05 -9.15 10.10
N LYS A 155 10.95 -10.39 10.61
CA LYS A 155 12.02 -11.08 11.31
C LYS A 155 13.08 -11.11 10.23
N GLY A 156 14.01 -10.16 10.32
CA GLY A 156 15.09 -10.01 9.39
C GLY A 156 15.64 -11.40 9.18
N ARG A 157 15.42 -11.94 7.97
CA ARG A 157 16.12 -13.12 7.50
C ARG A 157 17.56 -12.67 7.19
N VAL A 158 18.20 -12.00 8.14
CA VAL A 158 19.64 -12.00 8.32
C VAL A 158 19.96 -13.36 8.93
N LYS A 159 19.67 -14.43 8.18
CA LYS A 159 20.37 -15.69 8.39
C LYS A 159 21.75 -15.38 7.85
N GLY A 160 22.60 -14.87 8.73
CA GLY A 160 24.01 -14.68 8.46
C GLY A 160 24.58 -16.01 8.01
N ARG A 161 24.66 -16.20 6.70
CA ARG A 161 25.66 -17.07 6.11
C ARG A 161 26.89 -16.19 5.86
N VAL A 162 27.46 -15.68 6.95
CA VAL A 162 28.89 -15.37 6.97
C VAL A 162 29.56 -16.73 6.90
N LYS A 163 29.69 -17.27 5.68
CA LYS A 163 30.58 -18.39 5.44
C LYS A 163 31.97 -17.76 5.48
N GLY A 164 32.54 -17.71 6.69
CA GLY A 164 33.96 -17.51 6.86
C GLY A 164 34.69 -18.54 6.01
N THR A 165 35.25 -18.10 4.90
CA THR A 165 36.45 -18.71 4.34
C THR A 165 37.56 -17.68 4.49
N GLY A 166 37.92 -17.45 5.76
CA GLY A 166 39.30 -17.14 6.09
C GLY A 166 40.11 -18.36 5.67
N LYS A 167 40.80 -18.25 4.54
CA LYS A 167 41.99 -19.04 4.28
C LYS A 167 42.90 -18.20 3.41
N ASP A 168 43.85 -17.58 4.10
CA ASP A 168 45.12 -17.12 3.56
C ASP A 168 45.59 -18.03 2.43
N LYS A 169 45.65 -17.47 1.22
CA LYS A 169 46.61 -17.88 0.19
C LYS A 169 47.05 -16.64 -0.57
N CYS A 170 47.91 -15.86 0.09
CA CYS A 170 49.06 -15.29 -0.60
C CYS A 170 49.81 -16.45 -1.29
N LYS A 171 49.52 -16.68 -2.57
CA LYS A 171 50.39 -17.48 -3.44
C LYS A 171 50.82 -16.59 -4.59
N GLY A 172 52.00 -16.00 -4.39
CA GLY A 172 52.79 -15.45 -5.47
C GLY A 172 52.96 -16.50 -6.58
N LYS A 173 52.69 -16.08 -7.81
CA LYS A 173 53.04 -16.82 -9.01
C LYS A 173 54.10 -16.02 -9.75
N SER A 174 55.34 -16.21 -9.32
CA SER A 174 56.52 -15.94 -10.12
C SER A 174 56.56 -16.95 -11.26
N LYS A 175 56.39 -16.48 -12.51
CA LYS A 175 56.70 -17.26 -13.71
C LYS A 175 57.21 -16.30 -14.80
N GLY A 176 58.46 -15.86 -14.64
CA GLY A 176 59.28 -15.32 -15.72
C GLY A 176 60.39 -16.32 -16.02
N LYS A 177 60.20 -17.16 -17.05
CA LYS A 177 61.24 -18.08 -17.56
C LYS A 177 61.56 -17.63 -18.98
N GLY A 178 62.41 -16.61 -19.09
CA GLY A 178 63.07 -16.21 -20.33
C GLY A 178 64.48 -16.78 -20.34
N LYS A 179 64.74 -17.78 -21.17
CA LYS A 179 66.11 -18.13 -21.58
C LYS A 179 66.12 -18.13 -23.10
N GLY A 180 66.48 -16.97 -23.65
CA GLY A 180 66.80 -16.78 -25.06
C GLY A 180 68.03 -17.59 -25.42
N LYS A 181 67.98 -18.17 -26.61
CA LYS A 181 68.98 -19.04 -27.23
C LYS A 181 70.03 -18.14 -27.87
N GLU A 182 71.27 -18.26 -27.41
CA GLU A 182 72.41 -17.52 -27.93
C GLU A 182 73.01 -18.26 -29.15
N THR A 183 73.49 -17.45 -30.08
CA THR A 183 73.98 -17.73 -31.43
C THR A 183 75.43 -18.22 -31.50
N SER A 184 75.80 -18.70 -32.70
CA SER A 184 77.16 -18.91 -33.24
C SER A 184 77.81 -20.23 -32.84
N LYS A 185 78.49 -20.96 -33.73
CA LYS A 185 79.21 -20.58 -34.95
C LYS A 185 79.37 -21.82 -35.84
#